data_AF-A0A4P6U2S6-F1
#
_entry.id   AF-A0A4P6U2S6-F1
#
_cell.length_a   1.000
_cell.length_b   1.000
_cell.length_c   1.000
_cell.angle_alpha   90.00
_cell.angle_beta   90.00
_cell.angle_gamma   90.00
#
_symmetry.space_group_name_H-M   'P 1'
#
loop_
_entity.id
_entity.type
_entity.pdbx_description
1 polymer ?
#
loop_
_entity_poly.entity_id
_entity_poly.type
_entity_poly.pdbx_seq_one_letter_code
_entity_poly.pdbx_strand_id
1 'polypeptide(L)'
;MDTVRITLPPTEDAVLNETTGHLEYPPGDVLYEGPGAVQGGIAQSEVSSIPNAGQPWAQETHSRYRLMTPLTAPIAPKDAIVTVVQVHNPQQADLIGRSWLCQDPGIAATTEVIRITALDQNQTAGSRLP
;
A
#
# COMPACT_ATOMS: atom_id res chain seq x y z
N MET A 1 -6.71 -6.28 17.32
CA MET A 1 -6.79 -5.36 16.17
C MET A 1 -5.41 -5.25 15.55
N ASP A 2 -5.31 -5.21 14.22
CA ASP A 2 -4.01 -5.09 13.54
C ASP A 2 -3.46 -3.68 13.69
N THR A 3 -2.14 -3.53 13.51
CA THR A 3 -1.45 -2.24 13.49
C THR A 3 -0.83 -2.05 12.12
N VAL A 4 -1.12 -0.89 11.52
CA VAL A 4 -0.58 -0.46 10.23
C VAL A 4 0.26 0.79 10.44
N ARG A 5 1.30 0.93 9.61
CA ARG A 5 2.11 2.13 9.50
C ARG A 5 1.90 2.72 8.11
N ILE A 6 1.68 4.03 8.05
CA ILE A 6 1.58 4.81 6.83
C ILE A 6 2.81 5.72 6.78
N THR A 7 3.62 5.57 5.75
CA THR A 7 4.82 6.38 5.52
C THR A 7 4.75 7.11 4.19
N LEU A 8 5.25 8.33 4.14
CA LEU A 8 5.56 8.95 2.86
C LEU A 8 6.73 8.22 2.20
N PRO A 9 6.81 8.20 0.86
CA PRO A 9 8.02 7.75 0.20
C PRO A 9 9.20 8.63 0.65
N PRO A 10 10.39 8.05 0.85
CA PRO A 10 11.56 8.84 1.18
C PRO A 10 11.84 9.86 0.08
N THR A 11 12.08 11.11 0.49
CA THR A 11 12.43 12.21 -0.42
C THR A 11 13.93 12.31 -0.71
N GLU A 12 14.73 11.64 0.12
CA GLU A 12 16.19 11.61 0.00
C GLU A 12 16.64 10.41 -0.84
N ASP A 13 17.68 10.62 -1.64
CA ASP A 13 18.28 9.55 -2.43
C ASP A 13 18.94 8.49 -1.54
N ALA A 14 19.00 7.26 -2.04
CA ALA A 14 19.67 6.18 -1.35
C ALA A 14 21.16 6.51 -1.16
N VAL A 15 21.64 6.42 0.08
CA VAL A 15 23.02 6.74 0.43
C VAL A 15 23.81 5.43 0.48
N LEU A 16 24.95 5.37 -0.21
CA LEU A 16 25.84 4.23 -0.12
C LEU A 16 26.47 4.18 1.28
N ASN A 17 26.21 3.12 2.03
CA ASN A 17 26.94 2.87 3.26
C ASN A 17 28.30 2.25 2.89
N GLU A 18 29.38 3.03 3.03
CA GLU A 18 30.75 2.63 2.70
C GLU A 18 31.27 1.45 3.55
N THR A 19 30.65 1.19 4.70
CA THR A 19 31.02 0.07 5.58
C THR A 19 30.35 -1.24 5.16
N THR A 20 29.12 -1.20 4.68
CA THR A 20 28.36 -2.40 4.27
C THR A 20 28.39 -2.64 2.76
N GLY A 21 28.74 -1.63 1.97
CA GLY A 21 28.70 -1.68 0.50
C GLY A 21 27.27 -1.69 -0.07
N HIS A 22 26.26 -1.49 0.75
CA HIS A 22 24.85 -1.49 0.35
C HIS A 22 24.28 -0.07 0.31
N LEU A 23 23.34 0.15 -0.60
CA LEU A 23 22.54 1.37 -0.61
C LEU A 23 21.55 1.33 0.55
N GLU A 24 21.67 2.30 1.46
CA GLU A 24 20.73 2.52 2.54
C GLU A 24 19.67 3.53 2.09
N TYR A 25 18.42 3.09 2.13
CA TYR A 25 17.28 3.93 1.84
C TYR A 25 16.83 4.59 3.14
N PRO A 26 16.83 5.93 3.23
CA PRO A 26 16.38 6.61 4.43
C PRO A 26 14.91 6.24 4.71
N PRO A 27 14.53 6.12 5.99
CA PRO A 27 13.14 5.86 6.34
C PRO A 27 12.29 7.06 5.93
N GLY A 28 11.18 6.79 5.22
CA GLY A 28 10.20 7.83 4.92
C GLY A 28 9.46 8.32 6.18
N ASP A 29 8.91 9.53 6.12
CA ASP A 29 8.19 10.14 7.24
C ASP A 29 6.95 9.31 7.62
N VAL A 30 6.86 8.93 8.89
CA VAL A 30 5.70 8.21 9.42
C VAL A 30 4.55 9.19 9.65
N LEU A 31 3.49 9.07 8.85
CA LEU A 31 2.27 9.86 8.99
C LEU A 31 1.33 9.30 10.05
N TYR A 32 1.31 7.99 10.21
CA TYR A 32 0.44 7.29 11.15
C TYR A 32 1.01 5.92 11.47
N GLU A 33 0.95 5.55 12.74
CA GLU A 33 1.12 4.18 13.19
C GLU A 33 0.06 3.88 14.25
N GLY A 34 -0.75 2.86 13.99
CA GLY A 34 -1.84 2.56 14.89
C GLY A 34 -2.85 1.57 14.30
N PRO A 35 -4.03 1.49 14.92
CA PRO A 35 -5.03 0.53 14.51
C PRO A 35 -5.47 0.72 13.06
N GLY A 36 -5.54 -0.36 12.30
CA GLY A 36 -6.02 -0.37 10.92
C GLY A 36 -6.10 -1.78 10.38
N ALA A 37 -6.67 -1.95 9.18
CA ALA A 37 -6.76 -3.23 8.51
C ALA A 37 -6.58 -3.08 7.01
N VAL A 38 -5.90 -4.05 6.39
CA VAL A 38 -5.79 -4.15 4.93
C VAL A 38 -6.66 -5.31 4.46
N GLN A 39 -7.60 -5.02 3.57
CA GLN A 39 -8.49 -6.03 3.00
C GLN A 39 -8.26 -6.14 1.51
N GLY A 40 -8.15 -7.38 0.99
CA GLY A 40 -8.25 -7.63 -0.44
C GLY A 40 -9.59 -7.13 -0.98
N GLY A 41 -9.56 -6.48 -2.14
CA GLY A 41 -10.78 -6.14 -2.87
C GLY A 41 -11.47 -7.43 -3.29
N ILE A 42 -12.60 -7.75 -2.68
CA ILE A 42 -13.55 -8.72 -3.24
C ILE A 42 -13.95 -8.21 -4.62
N ALA A 43 -13.54 -8.93 -5.66
CA ALA A 43 -13.94 -8.69 -7.03
C ALA A 43 -15.47 -8.79 -7.13
N GLN A 44 -16.17 -7.66 -7.07
CA GLN A 44 -17.59 -7.58 -7.46
C GLN A 44 -17.85 -6.51 -8.53
N SER A 45 -16.79 -5.92 -9.07
CA SER A 45 -16.87 -5.28 -10.36
C SER A 45 -15.54 -5.52 -11.04
N GLU A 46 -15.43 -6.69 -11.66
CA GLU A 46 -14.76 -6.76 -12.94
C GLU A 46 -15.36 -5.63 -13.78
N VAL A 47 -14.64 -4.50 -13.89
CA VAL A 47 -14.85 -3.67 -15.05
C VAL A 47 -14.37 -4.56 -16.19
N SER A 48 -15.31 -5.27 -16.80
CA SER A 48 -15.11 -5.98 -18.05
C SER A 48 -14.74 -4.91 -19.07
N SER A 49 -13.46 -4.57 -19.08
CA SER A 49 -12.86 -3.77 -20.11
C SER A 49 -12.75 -4.72 -21.28
N ILE A 50 -13.73 -4.63 -22.18
CA ILE A 50 -13.74 -5.37 -23.45
C ILE A 50 -12.34 -5.19 -24.06
N PRO A 51 -11.55 -6.27 -24.24
CA PRO A 51 -10.21 -6.15 -24.78
C PRO A 51 -10.33 -5.61 -26.20
N ASN A 52 -10.06 -4.31 -26.36
CA ASN A 52 -9.91 -3.72 -27.68
C ASN A 52 -8.55 -4.17 -28.21
N ALA A 53 -8.59 -5.10 -29.18
CA ALA A 53 -7.42 -5.73 -29.80
C ALA A 53 -6.42 -4.74 -30.46
N GLY A 54 -6.70 -3.44 -30.44
CA GLY A 54 -5.82 -2.37 -30.91
C GLY A 54 -4.94 -1.70 -29.85
N GLN A 55 -5.02 -2.05 -28.56
CA GLN A 55 -4.18 -1.43 -27.54
C GLN A 55 -2.91 -2.25 -27.25
N PRO A 56 -1.70 -1.69 -27.41
CA PRO A 56 -0.43 -2.42 -27.27
C PRO A 56 -0.01 -2.72 -25.83
N TRP A 57 -0.79 -2.31 -24.82
CA TRP A 57 -0.48 -2.53 -23.41
C TRP A 57 -1.20 -3.77 -22.86
N ALA A 58 -0.43 -4.69 -22.28
CA ALA A 58 -0.99 -5.72 -21.43
C ALA A 58 -1.72 -5.04 -20.26
N GLN A 59 -3.00 -5.39 -20.07
CA GLN A 59 -3.74 -4.95 -18.89
C GLN A 59 -3.06 -5.54 -17.67
N GLU A 60 -2.36 -4.71 -16.90
CA GLU A 60 -1.77 -5.14 -15.65
C GLU A 60 -2.90 -5.33 -14.64
N THR A 61 -3.16 -6.61 -14.31
CA THR A 61 -4.13 -6.99 -13.29
C THR A 61 -3.56 -6.65 -11.92
N HIS A 62 -3.64 -5.37 -11.54
CA HIS A 62 -3.29 -4.95 -10.20
C HIS A 62 -4.30 -5.54 -9.21
N SER A 63 -3.78 -6.28 -8.22
CA SER A 63 -4.61 -6.78 -7.12
C SER A 63 -5.06 -5.58 -6.30
N ARG A 64 -6.37 -5.30 -6.29
CA ARG A 64 -6.94 -4.18 -5.57
C ARG A 64 -7.02 -4.49 -4.09
N TYR A 65 -6.60 -3.56 -3.24
CA TYR A 65 -6.71 -3.63 -1.79
C TYR A 65 -7.41 -2.39 -1.24
N ARG A 66 -7.88 -2.46 0.01
CA ARG A 66 -8.44 -1.32 0.74
C ARG A 66 -7.82 -1.25 2.12
N LEU A 67 -7.33 -0.07 2.48
CA LEU A 67 -6.98 0.28 3.84
C LEU A 67 -8.22 0.75 4.58
N MET A 68 -8.42 0.26 5.79
CA MET A 68 -9.42 0.73 6.73
C MET A 68 -8.74 1.28 7.98
N THR A 69 -9.00 2.53 8.32
CA THR A 69 -8.47 3.18 9.55
C THR A 69 -9.58 3.90 10.32
N PRO A 70 -9.41 4.12 11.64
CA PRO A 70 -10.31 4.98 12.42
C PRO A 70 -10.34 6.41 11.86
N LEU A 71 -11.42 7.16 12.12
CA LEU A 71 -11.54 8.57 11.70
C LEU A 71 -10.50 9.51 12.30
N THR A 72 -9.92 9.10 13.45
CA THR A 72 -8.81 9.80 14.12
C THR A 72 -7.49 9.66 13.38
N ALA A 73 -7.34 8.66 12.50
CA ALA A 73 -6.19 8.57 11.62
C ALA A 73 -6.27 9.64 10.53
N PRO A 74 -5.13 10.18 10.06
CA PRO A 74 -5.11 11.10 8.93
C PRO A 74 -5.56 10.40 7.64
N ILE A 75 -6.01 11.18 6.67
CA ILE A 75 -6.23 10.69 5.31
C ILE A 75 -4.87 10.41 4.69
N ALA A 76 -4.64 9.16 4.29
CA ALA A 76 -3.40 8.80 3.62
C ALA A 76 -3.32 9.52 2.26
N PRO A 77 -2.21 10.23 1.96
CA PRO A 77 -2.04 10.84 0.66
C PRO A 77 -1.77 9.78 -0.41
N LYS A 78 -1.93 10.18 -1.67
CA LYS A 78 -1.49 9.37 -2.81
C LYS A 78 0.01 9.05 -2.68
N ASP A 79 0.39 7.87 -3.15
CA ASP A 79 1.77 7.35 -3.15
C ASP A 79 2.36 7.07 -1.76
N ALA A 80 1.58 7.28 -0.68
CA ALA A 80 1.98 6.80 0.64
C ALA A 80 2.07 5.27 0.65
N ILE A 81 3.03 4.76 1.42
CA ILE A 81 3.28 3.34 1.61
C ILE A 81 2.59 2.91 2.90
N VAL A 82 1.79 1.85 2.81
CA VAL A 82 1.13 1.23 3.95
C VAL A 82 1.79 -0.09 4.24
N THR A 83 2.20 -0.31 5.48
CA THR A 83 2.85 -1.55 5.93
C THR A 83 2.14 -2.12 7.15
N VAL A 84 1.93 -3.43 7.19
CA VAL A 84 1.41 -4.10 8.39
C VAL A 84 2.56 -4.32 9.37
N VAL A 85 2.44 -3.77 10.58
CA VAL A 85 3.46 -3.84 11.64
C VAL A 85 3.12 -4.93 12.67
N GLN A 86 1.83 -5.13 12.93
CA GLN A 86 1.36 -6.14 13.87
C GLN A 86 0.04 -6.73 13.38
N VAL A 87 -0.11 -8.04 13.57
CA VAL A 87 -1.39 -8.73 13.39
C VAL A 87 -1.99 -9.12 14.72
N HIS A 88 -3.32 -9.07 14.81
CA HIS A 88 -4.07 -9.52 15.97
C HIS A 88 -4.21 -11.03 16.02
N ASN A 89 -4.26 -11.69 14.86
CA ASN A 89 -4.32 -13.14 14.75
C ASN A 89 -2.90 -13.67 14.46
N PRO A 90 -2.26 -14.38 15.40
CA PRO A 90 -0.92 -14.93 15.20
C PRO A 90 -0.82 -15.90 14.01
N GLN A 91 -1.93 -16.51 13.57
CA GLN A 91 -1.95 -17.38 12.40
C GLN A 91 -1.73 -16.63 11.07
N GLN A 92 -1.78 -15.29 11.08
CA GLN A 92 -1.57 -14.43 9.91
C GLN A 92 -0.25 -13.67 10.01
N ALA A 93 0.74 -14.20 10.73
CA ALA A 93 2.05 -13.57 10.90
C ALA A 93 2.74 -13.21 9.57
N ASP A 94 2.46 -13.96 8.49
CA ASP A 94 2.97 -13.71 7.14
C ASP A 94 2.52 -12.37 6.52
N LEU A 95 1.53 -11.69 7.13
CA LEU A 95 1.13 -10.34 6.71
C LEU A 95 2.08 -9.25 7.24
N ILE A 96 2.82 -9.52 8.33
CA ILE A 96 3.75 -8.54 8.91
C ILE A 96 4.84 -8.21 7.88
N GLY A 97 5.10 -6.93 7.67
CA GLY A 97 6.08 -6.43 6.72
C GLY A 97 5.59 -6.35 5.27
N ARG A 98 4.41 -6.89 4.94
CA ARG A 98 3.81 -6.66 3.61
C ARG A 98 3.45 -5.18 3.45
N SER A 99 3.63 -4.68 2.24
CA SER A 99 3.38 -3.28 1.91
C SER A 99 2.52 -3.08 0.66
N TRP A 100 1.84 -1.94 0.62
CA TRP A 100 0.94 -1.50 -0.45
C TRP A 100 1.14 -0.01 -0.72
N LEU A 101 0.76 0.43 -1.92
CA LEU A 101 0.80 1.83 -2.34
C LEU A 101 -0.62 2.43 -2.33
N CYS A 102 -0.79 3.60 -1.72
CA CYS A 102 -2.03 4.37 -1.78
C CYS A 102 -2.25 4.94 -3.18
N GLN A 103 -3.37 4.57 -3.81
CA GLN A 103 -3.68 4.95 -5.19
C GLN A 103 -4.30 6.35 -5.31
N ASP A 104 -5.14 6.71 -4.34
CA ASP A 104 -5.87 7.98 -4.30
C ASP A 104 -6.06 8.37 -2.82
N PRO A 105 -6.04 9.67 -2.47
CA PRO A 105 -6.49 10.11 -1.15
C PRO A 105 -7.85 9.52 -0.80
N GLY A 106 -8.01 9.09 0.46
CA GLY A 106 -9.18 8.33 0.93
C GLY A 106 -10.53 8.86 0.44
N ILE A 107 -11.45 7.94 0.11
CA ILE A 107 -12.75 8.28 -0.45
C ILE A 107 -13.56 9.04 0.60
N ALA A 108 -13.88 10.30 0.33
CA ALA A 108 -14.77 11.09 1.16
C ALA A 108 -16.22 10.59 1.02
N ALA A 109 -16.86 10.25 2.14
CA ALA A 109 -18.27 9.89 2.20
C ALA A 109 -19.02 10.76 3.22
N THR A 110 -20.32 10.98 2.99
CA THR A 110 -21.16 11.79 3.89
C THR A 110 -21.50 11.08 5.20
N THR A 111 -21.24 9.77 5.28
CA THR A 111 -21.39 8.94 6.47
C THR A 111 -20.15 8.07 6.61
N GLU A 112 -19.22 8.47 7.47
CA GLU A 112 -18.00 7.71 7.73
C GLU A 112 -17.99 7.21 9.17
N VAL A 113 -17.86 5.89 9.35
CA VAL A 113 -17.50 5.27 10.65
C VAL A 113 -16.01 4.91 10.66
N ILE A 114 -15.44 4.71 9.48
CA ILE A 114 -14.03 4.39 9.22
C ILE A 114 -13.60 5.12 7.94
N ARG A 115 -12.31 5.41 7.81
CA ARG A 115 -11.71 5.89 6.57
C ARG A 115 -11.36 4.71 5.68
N ILE A 116 -11.59 4.86 4.38
CA ILE A 116 -11.24 3.85 3.38
C ILE A 116 -10.29 4.48 2.35
N THR A 117 -9.12 3.88 2.18
CA THR A 117 -8.15 4.28 1.14
C THR A 117 -7.94 3.13 0.16
N ALA A 118 -7.97 3.42 -1.14
CA ALA A 118 -7.68 2.43 -2.18
C ALA A 118 -6.18 2.13 -2.23
N LEU A 119 -5.82 0.86 -2.28
CA LEU A 119 -4.46 0.36 -2.26
C LEU A 119 -4.18 -0.52 -3.48
N ASP A 120 -2.91 -0.50 -3.89
CA ASP A 120 -2.34 -1.45 -4.85
C ASP A 120 -1.23 -2.24 -4.17
N GLN A 121 -1.09 -3.51 -4.53
CA GLN A 121 -0.02 -4.31 -3.98
C GLN A 121 1.30 -3.97 -4.65
N ASN A 122 2.30 -3.64 -3.82
CA ASN A 122 3.67 -3.57 -4.31
C ASN A 122 4.07 -4.96 -4.82
N GLN A 123 4.19 -5.12 -6.13
CA GLN A 123 4.85 -6.30 -6.70
C GLN A 123 6.32 -6.20 -6.32
N THR A 124 6.83 -7.19 -5.59
CA THR A 124 8.27 -7.32 -5.33
C THR A 124 9.02 -7.17 -6.65
N ALA A 125 9.93 -6.20 -6.72
CA ALA A 125 10.76 -5.94 -7.90
C ALA A 125 11.63 -7.18 -8.21
N GLY A 126 11.10 -8.08 -9.02
CA GLY A 126 11.77 -9.30 -9.49
C GLY A 126 12.02 -9.33 -11.00
N SER A 127 11.87 -8.20 -11.72
CA SER A 127 11.99 -8.19 -13.19
C SER A 127 12.69 -6.95 -13.76
N ARG A 128 13.71 -6.44 -13.07
CA ARG A 128 14.67 -5.51 -13.69
C ARG A 128 16.10 -5.97 -13.44
N LEU A 129 16.55 -6.90 -14.28
CA LEU A 129 17.94 -7.04 -14.66
C LEU A 129 17.99 -7.00 -16.20
N PRO A 130 18.79 -6.12 -16.82
CA PRO A 130 19.33 -6.41 -18.15
C PRO A 130 20.36 -7.55 -18.10
#